data_AF-A0A3S4LFP1-F1
#
_entry.id   AF-A0A3S4LFP1-F1
#
_cell.length_a   1.000
_cell.length_b   1.000
_cell.length_c   1.000
_cell.angle_alpha   90.00
_cell.angle_beta   90.00
_cell.angle_gamma   90.00
#
_symmetry.space_group_name_H-M   'P 1'
#
loop_
_entity.id
_entity.type
_entity.pdbx_description
1 polymer ?
#
loop_
_entity_poly.entity_id
_entity_poly.type
_entity_poly.pdbx_seq_one_letter_code
_entity_poly.pdbx_strand_id
1 'polypeptide(L)'
;MIQAIGNHVFQKNPQAKIRYIHAERYVADIMRAYQHKAFDEFKRYYHSLDLLLIDDIQFFAGKNRTQEEFFYAFNALIEGGKQVIMTCDSYPKQIEGMEERLISRFSWA
;
A
#
# COMPACT_ATOMS: atom_id res chain seq x y z
N MET A 1 6.08 9.15 -14.14
CA MET A 1 6.40 9.81 -12.85
C MET A 1 6.84 8.82 -11.78
N ILE A 2 6.08 7.75 -11.55
CA ILE A 2 6.36 6.65 -10.61
C ILE A 2 7.75 5.99 -10.83
N GLN A 3 8.14 5.74 -12.09
CA GLN A 3 9.47 5.21 -12.41
C GLN A 3 10.64 6.12 -11.98
N ALA A 4 10.45 7.45 -11.96
CA ALA A 4 11.51 8.39 -11.60
C ALA A 4 11.80 8.37 -10.09
N ILE A 5 10.76 8.21 -9.26
CA ILE A 5 10.91 8.12 -7.80
C ILE A 5 11.54 6.77 -7.42
N GLY A 6 11.11 5.68 -8.06
CA GLY A 6 11.75 4.37 -7.90
C GLY A 6 13.24 4.40 -8.25
N ASN A 7 13.62 5.05 -9.37
CA ASN A 7 15.01 5.20 -9.77
C ASN A 7 15.83 6.05 -8.78
N HIS A 8 15.26 7.11 -8.19
CA HIS A 8 15.96 7.92 -7.20
C HIS A 8 16.25 7.14 -5.91
N VAL A 9 15.28 6.37 -5.43
CA VAL A 9 15.47 5.49 -4.27
C VAL A 9 16.50 4.40 -4.58
N PHE A 10 16.45 3.80 -5.77
CA PHE A 10 17.43 2.81 -6.21
C PHE A 10 18.85 3.39 -6.37
N GLN A 11 18.97 4.62 -6.85
CA GLN A 11 20.27 5.31 -6.96
C GLN A 11 20.89 5.60 -5.59
N LYS A 12 20.07 5.90 -4.57
CA LYS A 12 20.53 6.09 -3.19
C LYS A 12 20.80 4.79 -2.46
N ASN A 13 20.02 3.76 -2.73
CA ASN A 13 20.19 2.43 -2.17
C ASN A 13 19.79 1.37 -3.21
N PRO A 14 20.77 0.77 -3.92
CA PRO A 14 20.51 -0.27 -4.91
C PRO A 14 19.90 -1.55 -4.33
N GLN A 15 19.96 -1.73 -3.00
CA GLN A 15 19.36 -2.86 -2.28
C GLN A 15 17.95 -2.54 -1.75
N ALA A 16 17.40 -1.36 -2.08
CA ALA A 16 16.07 -0.97 -1.63
C ALA A 16 14.99 -1.92 -2.16
N LYS A 17 14.12 -2.39 -1.26
CA LYS A 17 12.97 -3.21 -1.61
C LYS A 17 11.82 -2.34 -2.05
N ILE A 18 11.66 -2.21 -3.37
CA ILE A 18 10.63 -1.38 -3.99
C ILE A 18 9.50 -2.27 -4.54
N ARG A 19 8.25 -1.94 -4.22
CA ARG A 19 7.07 -2.64 -4.75
C ARG A 19 6.11 -1.66 -5.41
N TYR A 20 5.82 -1.89 -6.68
CA TYR A 20 4.70 -1.28 -7.40
C TYR A 20 3.58 -2.31 -7.57
N ILE A 21 2.33 -1.93 -7.28
CA ILE A 21 1.17 -2.81 -7.38
C ILE A 21 -0.13 -2.02 -7.60
N HIS A 22 -1.08 -2.55 -8.35
CA HIS A 22 -2.46 -2.02 -8.37
C HIS A 22 -3.24 -2.51 -7.14
N ALA A 23 -4.10 -1.67 -6.58
CA ALA A 23 -4.90 -2.00 -5.41
C ALA A 23 -5.75 -3.27 -5.58
N GLU A 24 -6.32 -3.52 -6.76
CA GLU A 24 -7.02 -4.78 -7.06
C GLU A 24 -6.14 -6.01 -6.84
N ARG A 25 -4.88 -5.94 -7.30
CA ARG A 25 -3.95 -7.05 -7.15
C ARG A 25 -3.55 -7.25 -5.69
N TYR A 26 -3.37 -6.17 -4.94
CA TYR A 26 -3.13 -6.22 -3.51
C TYR A 26 -4.29 -6.91 -2.77
N VAL A 27 -5.54 -6.55 -3.08
CA VAL A 27 -6.75 -7.20 -2.55
C VAL A 27 -6.71 -8.71 -2.85
N ALA A 28 -6.44 -9.10 -4.09
CA ALA A 28 -6.40 -10.51 -4.50
C ALA A 28 -5.29 -11.29 -3.79
N ASP A 29 -4.10 -10.70 -3.64
CA ASP A 29 -2.97 -11.33 -2.96
C ASP A 29 -3.24 -11.51 -1.45
N ILE A 30 -3.94 -10.56 -0.79
CA ILE A 30 -4.42 -10.73 0.59
C ILE A 30 -5.38 -11.91 0.71
N MET A 31 -6.40 -11.97 -0.16
CA MET A 31 -7.39 -13.06 -0.12
C MET A 31 -6.71 -14.41 -0.29
N ARG A 32 -5.77 -14.51 -1.23
CA ARG A 32 -4.96 -15.71 -1.46
C ARG A 32 -4.11 -16.06 -0.23
N ALA A 33 -3.44 -15.09 0.37
CA ALA A 33 -2.60 -15.31 1.55
C ALA A 33 -3.41 -15.86 2.74
N TYR A 34 -4.65 -15.41 2.92
CA TYR A 34 -5.55 -15.97 3.92
C TYR A 34 -5.96 -17.42 3.60
N GLN A 35 -6.33 -17.70 2.35
CA GLN A 35 -6.73 -19.06 1.92
C GLN A 35 -5.60 -20.08 2.14
N HIS A 36 -4.36 -19.70 1.90
CA HIS A 36 -3.20 -20.59 2.00
C HIS A 36 -2.47 -20.55 3.35
N LYS A 37 -3.03 -19.88 4.37
CA LYS A 37 -2.36 -19.67 5.68
C LYS A 37 -0.95 -19.04 5.56
N ALA A 38 -0.71 -18.28 4.49
CA ALA A 38 0.55 -17.59 4.21
C ALA A 38 0.51 -16.11 4.64
N PHE A 39 -0.43 -15.75 5.52
CA PHE A 39 -0.71 -14.37 5.88
C PHE A 39 0.44 -13.69 6.65
N ASP A 40 1.16 -14.44 7.49
CA ASP A 40 2.31 -13.88 8.21
C ASP A 40 3.51 -13.63 7.30
N GLU A 41 3.67 -14.41 6.23
CA GLU A 41 4.67 -14.13 5.20
C GLU A 41 4.30 -12.89 4.39
N PHE A 42 3.02 -12.75 4.03
CA PHE A 42 2.50 -11.55 3.38
C PHE A 42 2.82 -10.28 4.20
N LYS A 43 2.47 -10.24 5.49
CA LYS A 43 2.79 -9.10 6.36
C LYS A 43 4.28 -8.81 6.43
N ARG A 44 5.10 -9.83 6.67
CA ARG A 44 6.57 -9.67 6.73
C ARG A 44 7.14 -9.10 5.45
N TYR A 45 6.64 -9.55 4.30
CA TYR A 45 7.07 -9.02 3.00
C TYR A 45 6.77 -7.52 2.89
N TYR A 46 5.52 -7.10 3.10
CA TYR A 46 5.11 -5.70 2.95
C TYR A 46 5.75 -4.78 3.99
N HIS A 47 5.94 -5.24 5.24
CA HIS A 47 6.63 -4.46 6.28
C HIS A 47 8.13 -4.32 6.01
N SER A 48 8.71 -5.18 5.16
CA SER A 48 10.14 -5.12 4.82
C SER A 48 10.47 -4.17 3.67
N LEU A 49 9.46 -3.55 3.05
CA LEU A 49 9.66 -2.68 1.90
C LEU A 49 10.32 -1.35 2.31
N ASP A 50 11.10 -0.78 1.39
CA ASP A 50 11.65 0.57 1.51
C ASP A 50 10.79 1.61 0.80
N LEU A 51 10.07 1.17 -0.24
CA LEU A 51 9.11 1.98 -0.98
C LEU A 51 7.94 1.11 -1.46
N LEU A 52 6.72 1.49 -1.08
CA LEU A 52 5.48 0.92 -1.61
C LEU A 52 4.80 1.96 -2.51
N LEU A 53 4.54 1.60 -3.76
CA LEU A 53 3.75 2.37 -4.69
C LEU A 53 2.49 1.58 -5.00
N ILE A 54 1.34 2.16 -4.70
CA ILE A 54 0.05 1.52 -4.93
C ILE A 54 -0.88 2.41 -5.73
N ASP A 55 -1.33 1.89 -6.86
CA ASP A 55 -2.24 2.61 -7.75
C ASP A 55 -3.69 2.21 -7.55
N ASP A 56 -4.60 3.11 -7.90
CA ASP A 56 -6.04 2.89 -7.93
C ASP A 56 -6.66 2.53 -6.56
N ILE A 57 -6.26 3.24 -5.49
CA ILE A 57 -6.67 2.90 -4.12
C ILE A 57 -8.19 2.84 -3.90
N GLN A 58 -9.01 3.39 -4.81
CA GLN A 58 -10.47 3.26 -4.79
C GLN A 58 -10.93 1.79 -4.71
N PHE A 59 -10.14 0.83 -5.20
CA PHE A 59 -10.49 -0.60 -5.14
C PHE A 59 -10.49 -1.20 -3.73
N PHE A 60 -10.01 -0.48 -2.72
CA PHE A 60 -10.17 -0.89 -1.32
C PHE A 60 -11.56 -0.64 -0.77
N ALA A 61 -12.37 0.20 -1.42
CA ALA A 61 -13.73 0.53 -0.99
C ALA A 61 -14.57 -0.72 -0.69
N GLY A 62 -15.19 -0.76 0.50
CA GLY A 62 -16.00 -1.89 0.96
C GLY A 62 -15.22 -3.18 1.25
N LYS A 63 -13.88 -3.18 1.14
CA LYS A 63 -13.00 -4.31 1.46
C LYS A 63 -12.39 -4.14 2.84
N ASN A 64 -13.21 -4.15 3.90
CA ASN A 64 -12.79 -3.81 5.27
C ASN A 64 -11.50 -4.52 5.72
N ARG A 65 -11.39 -5.82 5.46
CA ARG A 65 -10.20 -6.60 5.82
C ARG A 65 -8.95 -6.14 5.05
N THR A 66 -9.08 -5.84 3.76
CA THR A 66 -7.97 -5.30 2.98
C THR A 66 -7.57 -3.90 3.46
N GLN A 67 -8.55 -3.06 3.78
CA GLN A 67 -8.32 -1.72 4.33
C GLN A 67 -7.56 -1.78 5.67
N GLU A 68 -7.96 -2.67 6.57
CA GLU A 68 -7.30 -2.89 7.85
C GLU A 68 -5.84 -3.36 7.68
N GLU A 69 -5.60 -4.36 6.82
CA GLU A 69 -4.24 -4.87 6.62
C GLU A 69 -3.34 -3.87 5.89
N PHE A 70 -3.91 -3.12 4.94
CA PHE A 70 -3.20 -2.00 4.34
C PHE A 70 -2.85 -0.91 5.36
N PHE A 71 -3.77 -0.58 6.27
CA PHE A 71 -3.53 0.39 7.34
C PHE A 71 -2.33 -0.01 8.22
N TYR A 72 -2.24 -1.28 8.60
CA TYR A 72 -1.10 -1.78 9.38
C TYR A 72 0.20 -1.72 8.60
N ALA A 73 0.20 -2.15 7.33
CA ALA A 73 1.36 -2.07 6.46
C ALA A 73 1.81 -0.61 6.26
N PHE A 74 0.87 0.31 6.02
CA PHE A 74 1.14 1.74 5.87
C PHE A 74 1.82 2.29 7.12
N ASN A 75 1.27 2.06 8.31
CA ASN A 75 1.87 2.58 9.54
C ASN A 75 3.26 2.01 9.79
N ALA A 76 3.46 0.70 9.61
CA ALA A 76 4.76 0.07 9.79
C ALA A 76 5.82 0.68 8.87
N LEU A 77 5.45 1.02 7.63
CA LEU A 77 6.34 1.67 6.67
C LEU A 77 6.62 3.12 7.08
N ILE A 78 5.61 3.92 7.42
CA ILE A 78 5.79 5.32 7.82
C ILE A 78 6.62 5.44 9.11
N GLU A 79 6.32 4.64 10.13
CA GLU A 79 7.07 4.59 11.40
C GLU A 79 8.52 4.14 11.18
N GLY A 80 8.76 3.26 10.19
CA GLY A 80 10.09 2.84 9.77
C GLY A 80 10.85 3.85 8.90
N GLY A 81 10.31 5.06 8.69
CA GLY A 81 10.90 6.08 7.80
C GLY A 81 10.91 5.68 6.33
N LYS A 82 10.05 4.74 5.93
CA LYS A 82 9.92 4.23 4.56
C LYS A 82 8.91 5.07 3.79
N GLN A 83 8.95 4.97 2.47
CA GLN A 83 8.08 5.75 1.61
C GLN A 83 6.86 4.94 1.17
N VAL A 84 5.69 5.57 1.19
CA VAL A 84 4.46 5.03 0.61
C VAL A 84 3.89 6.07 -0.35
N ILE A 85 3.66 5.67 -1.59
CA ILE A 85 3.08 6.51 -2.64
C ILE A 85 1.79 5.85 -3.09
N MET A 86 0.73 6.65 -3.16
CA MET A 86 -0.59 6.19 -3.54
C MET A 86 -1.12 7.06 -4.67
N THR A 87 -1.79 6.44 -5.64
CA THR A 87 -2.58 7.17 -6.63
C THR A 87 -4.04 6.79 -6.52
N CYS A 88 -4.90 7.75 -6.87
CA CYS A 88 -6.34 7.60 -6.81
C CYS A 88 -6.96 8.36 -7.98
N ASP A 89 -7.90 7.73 -8.68
CA ASP A 89 -8.63 8.39 -9.77
C ASP A 89 -9.81 9.23 -9.29
N SER A 90 -10.20 9.05 -8.02
CA SER A 90 -11.32 9.76 -7.40
C SER A 90 -10.83 10.59 -6.21
N TYR A 91 -11.52 11.69 -5.89
CA TYR A 91 -11.18 12.44 -4.68
C TYR A 91 -11.32 11.52 -3.45
N PRO A 92 -10.30 11.39 -2.57
CA PRO A 92 -10.35 10.45 -1.44
C PRO A 92 -11.59 10.58 -0.56
N LYS A 93 -12.11 11.81 -0.39
CA LYS A 93 -13.32 12.10 0.38
C LYS A 93 -14.62 11.60 -0.28
N GLN A 94 -14.59 11.23 -1.55
CA GLN A 94 -15.73 10.76 -2.32
C GLN A 94 -15.72 9.23 -2.50
N ILE A 95 -14.69 8.53 -2.01
CA ILE A 95 -14.62 7.07 -2.09
C ILE A 95 -15.54 6.47 -1.03
N GLU A 96 -16.79 6.19 -1.43
CA GLU A 96 -17.77 5.54 -0.57
C GLU A 96 -17.28 4.15 -0.13
N GLY A 97 -17.38 3.86 1.17
CA GLY A 97 -16.91 2.59 1.73
C GLY A 97 -15.40 2.51 2.01
N MET A 98 -14.66 3.62 1.87
CA MET A 98 -13.31 3.76 2.42
C MET A 98 -13.38 4.27 3.87
N GLU A 99 -12.60 3.69 4.77
CA GLU A 99 -12.53 4.11 6.17
C GLU A 99 -11.90 5.50 6.31
N GLU A 100 -12.49 6.34 7.17
CA GLU A 100 -12.03 7.72 7.40
C GLU A 100 -10.56 7.81 7.81
N ARG A 101 -10.05 6.83 8.56
CA ARG A 101 -8.63 6.77 8.99
C ARG A 101 -7.66 6.59 7.84
N LEU A 102 -8.10 5.99 6.74
CA LEU A 102 -7.35 5.86 5.49
C LEU A 102 -7.48 7.15 4.65
N ILE A 103 -8.70 7.68 4.51
CA ILE A 103 -8.94 8.97 3.83
C ILE A 103 -8.09 10.08 4.44
N SER A 104 -7.98 10.13 5.77
CA SER A 104 -7.13 11.07 6.48
C SER A 104 -5.67 10.91 6.07
N ARG A 105 -5.12 9.70 6.03
CA ARG A 105 -3.73 9.46 5.58
C ARG A 105 -3.49 9.86 4.13
N PHE A 106 -4.46 9.63 3.25
CA PHE A 106 -4.37 10.01 1.83
C PHE A 106 -4.39 11.52 1.60
N SER A 107 -4.98 12.26 2.53
CA SER A 107 -5.11 13.72 2.42
C SER A 107 -3.83 14.48 2.81
N TRP A 108 -2.87 13.80 3.43
CA TRP A 108 -1.61 14.37 3.91
C TRP A 108 -0.41 13.98 3.03
N ALA A 109 -0.61 13.08 2.06
CA ALA A 109 0.41 12.58 1.15
C ALA A 109 0.55 13.44 -0.11
#